data_AF-A0A3L7BHM4-F1
#
_entry.id   AF-A0A3L7BHM4-F1
#
_cell.length_a   1.000
_cell.length_b   1.000
_cell.length_c   1.000
_cell.angle_alpha   90.00
_cell.angle_beta   90.00
_cell.angle_gamma   90.00
#
_symmetry.space_group_name_H-M   'P 1'
#
loop_
_entity.id
_entity.type
_entity.pdbx_description
1 polymer ?
#
loop_
_entity_poly.entity_id
_entity_poly.type
_entity_poly.pdbx_seq_one_letter_code
_entity_poly.pdbx_strand_id
1 'polypeptide(L)'
;MVWYVAYGSNMHAARLAWYIGGGCPPGGRRTYPGCRDRRPPSRSVPVSLPGGIYFAGESGAWTGGMAFYDPQLSGEAAARAYLVTLEQFTDIAAQEMYRRPGDTADLIATTGAAIDTAVADGRATLGPGRYETLVCPGSRSGAPMLTFTAPEGASGVRCRAPAPTYLGMIARGLRESHGWPAERIAGYLTARPGVAGAWPPEAVAALVTEALLDA
;
A
#
# COMPACT_ATOMS: atom_id res chain seq x y z
N MET A 1 8.32 12.96 12.21
CA MET A 1 7.40 12.67 11.08
C MET A 1 8.00 11.58 10.22
N VAL A 2 7.18 10.85 9.47
CA VAL A 2 7.63 9.82 8.54
C VAL A 2 6.82 9.87 7.25
N TRP A 3 7.36 9.32 6.16
CA TRP A 3 6.62 9.13 4.92
C TRP A 3 6.00 7.72 4.90
N TYR A 4 4.68 7.64 5.02
CA TYR A 4 3.95 6.40 4.72
C TYR A 4 3.88 6.24 3.20
N VAL A 5 4.49 5.18 2.66
CA VAL A 5 4.51 4.91 1.22
C VAL A 5 3.48 3.83 0.90
N ALA A 6 2.45 4.19 0.14
CA ALA A 6 1.43 3.28 -0.33
C ALA A 6 1.70 2.89 -1.79
N TYR A 7 1.71 1.59 -2.08
CA TYR A 7 1.86 1.05 -3.44
C TYR A 7 0.62 0.26 -3.92
N GLY A 8 -0.40 0.13 -3.05
CA GLY A 8 -1.67 -0.55 -3.33
C GLY A 8 -2.84 0.42 -3.29
N SER A 9 -4.00 -0.02 -2.79
CA SER A 9 -5.23 0.80 -2.78
C SER A 9 -5.10 2.16 -2.06
N ASN A 10 -4.23 2.28 -1.05
CA ASN A 10 -4.00 3.54 -0.35
C ASN A 10 -3.24 4.58 -1.18
N MET A 11 -2.80 4.27 -2.42
CA MET A 11 -2.36 5.30 -3.38
C MET A 11 -3.46 6.30 -3.70
N HIS A 12 -4.72 5.85 -3.69
CA HIS A 12 -5.89 6.70 -3.88
C HIS A 12 -6.21 7.46 -2.58
N ALA A 13 -6.23 8.79 -2.60
CA ALA A 13 -6.31 9.58 -1.36
C ALA A 13 -7.62 9.35 -0.61
N ALA A 14 -8.74 9.26 -1.33
CA ALA A 14 -10.04 9.00 -0.71
C ALA A 14 -10.09 7.60 -0.05
N ARG A 15 -9.26 6.66 -0.49
CA ARG A 15 -9.14 5.35 0.16
C ARG A 15 -8.36 5.46 1.47
N LEU A 16 -7.23 6.16 1.47
CA LEU A 16 -6.44 6.44 2.67
C LEU A 16 -7.23 7.26 3.69
N ALA A 17 -8.09 8.18 3.25
CA ALA A 17 -8.91 9.01 4.12
C ALA A 17 -9.75 8.20 5.11
N TRP A 18 -10.18 6.98 4.76
CA TRP A 18 -10.89 6.09 5.69
C TRP A 18 -9.99 5.53 6.81
N TYR A 19 -8.70 5.29 6.55
CA TYR A 19 -7.74 4.91 7.60
C TYR A 19 -7.42 6.09 8.53
N ILE A 20 -7.46 7.33 8.01
CA ILE A 20 -7.19 8.53 8.79
C ILE A 20 -8.41 8.97 9.59
N GLY A 21 -9.55 9.21 8.93
CA GLY A 21 -10.77 9.73 9.55
C GLY A 21 -11.64 8.67 10.23
N GLY A 22 -11.50 7.40 9.84
CA GLY A 22 -12.39 6.31 10.24
C GLY A 22 -13.70 6.29 9.45
N GLY A 23 -14.52 5.27 9.69
CA GLY A 23 -15.83 5.09 9.03
C GLY A 23 -15.88 3.86 8.10
N CYS A 24 -16.95 3.74 7.33
CA CYS A 24 -17.15 2.63 6.39
C CYS A 24 -17.20 3.16 4.95
N PRO A 25 -16.31 2.72 4.05
CA PRO A 25 -16.39 3.08 2.64
C PRO A 25 -17.73 2.64 2.04
N PRO A 26 -18.31 3.39 1.08
CA PRO A 26 -19.52 2.96 0.37
C PRO A 26 -19.35 1.55 -0.23
N GLY A 27 -20.30 0.65 0.04
CA GLY A 27 -20.22 -0.75 -0.39
C GLY A 27 -19.14 -1.59 0.31
N GLY A 28 -18.41 -1.01 1.27
CA GLY A 28 -17.38 -1.67 2.05
C GLY A 28 -17.96 -2.62 3.09
N ARG A 29 -17.25 -3.72 3.36
CA ARG A 29 -17.59 -4.68 4.42
C ARG A 29 -16.83 -4.43 5.73
N ARG A 30 -15.99 -3.38 5.76
CA ARG A 30 -15.07 -3.07 6.85
C ARG A 30 -15.25 -1.63 7.33
N THR A 31 -15.47 -1.48 8.63
CA THR A 31 -15.39 -0.19 9.32
C THR A 31 -13.96 0.03 9.81
N TYR A 32 -13.42 1.21 9.53
CA TYR A 32 -12.10 1.66 9.95
C TYR A 32 -12.24 2.47 11.24
N PRO A 33 -11.44 2.17 12.29
CA PRO A 33 -11.45 2.97 13.52
C PRO A 33 -10.94 4.41 13.28
N GLY A 34 -10.10 4.62 12.26
CA GLY A 34 -9.44 5.89 12.03
C GLY A 34 -8.17 6.04 12.87
N CYS A 35 -7.43 7.10 12.59
CA CYS A 35 -6.33 7.56 13.42
C CYS A 35 -6.85 8.42 14.57
N ARG A 36 -6.03 8.56 15.61
CA ARG A 36 -6.24 9.52 16.71
C ARG A 36 -6.17 10.94 16.20
N ASP A 37 -5.10 11.27 15.47
CA ASP A 37 -5.01 12.48 14.66
C ASP A 37 -5.64 12.26 13.28
N ARG A 38 -6.86 12.79 13.11
CA ARG A 38 -7.66 12.66 11.88
C ARG A 38 -7.36 13.73 10.82
N ARG A 39 -6.38 14.59 11.04
CA ARG A 39 -6.00 15.59 10.04
C ARG A 39 -5.44 14.88 8.79
N PRO A 40 -5.73 15.38 7.58
CA PRO A 40 -5.16 14.80 6.36
C PRO A 40 -3.62 14.84 6.41
N PRO A 41 -2.93 13.93 5.68
CA PRO A 41 -1.48 13.99 5.55
C PRO A 41 -1.03 15.39 5.12
N SER A 42 -0.01 15.91 5.80
CA SER A 42 0.47 17.28 5.59
C SER A 42 0.95 17.53 4.15
N ARG A 43 1.46 16.48 3.49
CA ARG A 43 1.92 16.48 2.10
C ARG A 43 1.71 15.09 1.50
N SER A 44 1.53 15.03 0.19
CA SER A 44 1.64 13.77 -0.55
C SER A 44 2.37 13.99 -1.87
N VAL A 45 3.17 13.01 -2.30
CA VAL A 45 3.95 13.07 -3.55
C VAL A 45 4.01 11.69 -4.22
N PRO A 46 4.02 11.61 -5.57
CA PRO A 46 4.37 10.39 -6.26
C PRO A 46 5.82 10.00 -5.98
N VAL A 47 6.08 8.71 -5.83
CA VAL A 47 7.43 8.15 -5.70
C VAL A 47 7.55 6.88 -6.53
N SER A 48 8.77 6.59 -6.98
CA SER A 48 9.15 5.31 -7.59
C SER A 48 10.17 4.64 -6.68
N LEU A 49 9.90 3.40 -6.27
CA LEU A 49 10.80 2.62 -5.42
C LEU A 49 11.52 1.55 -6.25
N PRO A 50 12.82 1.29 -6.03
CA PRO A 50 13.49 0.15 -6.65
C PRO A 50 12.83 -1.15 -6.21
N GLY A 51 12.57 -2.08 -7.13
CA GLY A 51 11.84 -3.30 -6.80
C GLY A 51 10.57 -3.45 -7.62
N GLY A 52 9.57 -4.12 -7.05
CA GLY A 52 8.29 -4.31 -7.70
C GLY A 52 7.18 -4.63 -6.72
N ILE A 53 5.95 -4.53 -7.20
CA ILE A 53 4.80 -5.08 -6.52
C ILE A 53 4.41 -6.42 -7.14
N TYR A 54 3.92 -7.34 -6.32
CA TYR A 54 3.36 -8.62 -6.73
C TYR A 54 2.03 -8.86 -6.03
N PHE A 55 1.18 -9.72 -6.59
CA PHE A 55 -0.12 -10.05 -6.01
C PHE A 55 -0.14 -11.49 -5.50
N ALA A 56 -0.43 -11.68 -4.21
CA ALA A 56 -0.50 -12.99 -3.58
C ALA A 56 -1.50 -13.01 -2.41
N GLY A 57 -1.60 -14.16 -1.75
CA GLY A 57 -2.56 -14.37 -0.66
C GLY A 57 -4.01 -14.22 -1.13
N GLU A 58 -4.91 -13.91 -0.21
CA GLU A 58 -6.31 -13.60 -0.53
C GLU A 58 -6.81 -12.52 0.43
N SER A 59 -7.40 -11.48 -0.15
CA SER A 59 -8.00 -10.37 0.57
C SER A 59 -9.43 -10.69 0.97
N GLY A 60 -9.75 -10.62 2.25
CA GLY A 60 -11.15 -10.66 2.69
C GLY A 60 -11.97 -9.43 2.27
N ALA A 61 -11.29 -8.29 2.01
CA ALA A 61 -11.95 -7.05 1.60
C ALA A 61 -12.17 -6.97 0.08
N TRP A 62 -11.28 -7.59 -0.70
CA TRP A 62 -11.28 -7.49 -2.17
C TRP A 62 -11.51 -8.81 -2.89
N THR A 63 -11.58 -9.95 -2.18
CA THR A 63 -11.85 -11.29 -2.74
C THR A 63 -10.86 -11.74 -3.84
N GLY A 64 -9.60 -11.32 -3.74
CA GLY A 64 -8.51 -11.65 -4.68
C GLY A 64 -7.12 -11.40 -4.08
N GLY A 65 -6.07 -11.55 -4.88
CA GLY A 65 -4.68 -11.30 -4.47
C GLY A 65 -4.46 -9.86 -3.99
N MET A 66 -3.69 -9.71 -2.92
CA MET A 66 -3.31 -8.41 -2.33
C MET A 66 -1.94 -8.00 -2.88
N ALA A 67 -1.73 -6.69 -3.06
CA ALA A 67 -0.44 -6.18 -3.47
C ALA A 67 0.57 -6.26 -2.32
N PHE A 68 1.76 -6.79 -2.57
CA PHE A 68 2.91 -6.74 -1.69
C PHE A 68 4.07 -6.11 -2.43
N TYR A 69 5.01 -5.52 -1.69
CA TYR A 69 6.22 -4.93 -2.23
C TYR A 69 7.43 -5.81 -1.97
N ASP A 70 8.23 -6.04 -3.00
CA ASP A 70 9.47 -6.78 -2.96
C ASP A 70 10.62 -5.91 -3.50
N PRO A 71 11.54 -5.45 -2.63
CA PRO A 71 12.73 -4.69 -3.03
C PRO A 71 13.69 -5.46 -3.93
N GLN A 72 13.60 -6.80 -3.99
CA GLN A 72 14.50 -7.66 -4.76
C GLN A 72 14.01 -7.93 -6.18
N LEU A 73 12.77 -7.58 -6.52
CA LEU A 73 12.30 -7.62 -7.90
C LEU A 73 13.08 -6.62 -8.77
N SER A 74 13.20 -6.90 -10.06
CA SER A 74 13.75 -5.94 -11.00
C SER A 74 12.72 -4.85 -11.35
N GLY A 75 13.22 -3.65 -11.63
CA GLY A 75 12.40 -2.51 -12.08
C GLY A 75 11.99 -1.61 -10.94
N GLU A 76 10.79 -1.03 -11.06
CA GLU A 76 10.28 -0.06 -10.10
C GLU A 76 8.83 -0.34 -9.66
N ALA A 77 8.54 0.01 -8.40
CA ALA A 77 7.21 0.07 -7.84
C ALA A 77 6.74 1.54 -7.79
N ALA A 78 5.69 1.85 -8.56
CA ALA A 78 5.01 3.13 -8.49
C ALA A 78 4.21 3.20 -7.19
N ALA A 79 4.39 4.27 -6.44
CA ALA A 79 3.76 4.45 -5.15
C ALA A 79 3.44 5.93 -4.89
N ARG A 80 2.76 6.19 -3.78
CA ARG A 80 2.49 7.53 -3.25
C ARG A 80 2.96 7.61 -1.82
N ALA A 81 3.81 8.60 -1.53
CA ALA A 81 4.27 8.89 -0.19
C ALA A 81 3.39 9.96 0.45
N TYR A 82 2.94 9.72 1.68
CA TYR A 82 2.16 10.63 2.51
C TYR A 82 2.96 11.02 3.75
N LEU A 83 3.18 12.31 3.98
CA LEU A 83 3.93 12.80 5.14
C LEU A 83 2.99 12.88 6.35
N VAL A 84 3.18 11.96 7.30
CA VAL A 84 2.32 11.76 8.46
C VAL A 84 3.11 11.86 9.76
N THR A 85 2.40 12.06 10.87
CA THR A 85 3.02 11.97 12.21
C THR A 85 3.39 10.51 12.52
N LEU A 86 4.29 10.31 13.50
CA LEU A 86 4.58 8.95 13.98
C LEU A 86 3.31 8.28 14.53
N GLU A 87 2.46 9.05 15.21
CA GLU A 87 1.19 8.58 15.73
C GLU A 87 0.25 8.07 14.63
N GLN A 88 0.06 8.87 13.57
CA GLN A 88 -0.74 8.45 12.42
C GLN A 88 -0.16 7.21 11.73
N PHE A 89 1.17 7.14 11.60
CA PHE A 89 1.83 5.96 11.03
C PHE A 89 1.56 4.70 11.88
N THR A 90 1.67 4.80 13.21
CA THR A 90 1.34 3.71 14.15
C THR A 90 -0.12 3.29 14.04
N ASP A 91 -1.05 4.24 13.89
CA ASP A 91 -2.48 3.94 13.74
C ASP A 91 -2.81 3.28 12.39
N ILE A 92 -2.16 3.72 11.31
CA ILE A 92 -2.26 3.06 10.00
C ILE A 92 -1.71 1.64 10.09
N ALA A 93 -0.53 1.46 10.70
CA ALA A 93 0.09 0.16 10.90
C ALA A 93 -0.84 -0.80 11.65
N ALA A 94 -1.36 -0.39 12.80
CA ALA A 94 -2.29 -1.20 13.58
C ALA A 94 -3.52 -1.63 12.76
N GLN A 95 -4.10 -0.70 11.99
CA GLN A 95 -5.23 -1.00 11.12
C GLN A 95 -4.89 -1.99 10.01
N GLU A 96 -3.75 -1.84 9.32
CA GLU A 96 -3.34 -2.81 8.29
C GLU A 96 -3.14 -4.22 8.87
N MET A 97 -2.74 -4.30 10.14
CA MET A 97 -2.47 -5.55 10.86
C MET A 97 -3.71 -6.15 11.56
N TYR A 98 -4.91 -5.58 11.34
CA TYR A 98 -6.15 -5.96 12.02
C TYR A 98 -6.07 -5.87 13.57
N ARG A 99 -5.13 -5.08 14.09
CA ARG A 99 -5.04 -4.76 15.50
C ARG A 99 -5.93 -3.55 15.76
N ARG A 100 -6.63 -3.53 16.90
CA ARG A 100 -7.28 -2.29 17.35
C ARG A 100 -6.16 -1.30 17.70
N PRO A 101 -6.29 -0.01 17.37
CA PRO A 101 -5.52 1.02 18.05
C PRO A 101 -5.75 0.85 19.56
N GLY A 102 -4.74 0.35 20.28
CA GLY A 102 -4.77 -0.02 21.70
C GLY A 102 -3.87 0.89 22.52
N ASP A 103 -3.48 0.47 23.73
CA ASP A 103 -2.70 1.30 24.66
C ASP A 103 -1.46 1.89 23.99
N THR A 104 -1.44 3.21 23.89
CA THR A 104 -0.77 3.92 22.79
C THR A 104 0.72 4.10 23.01
N ALA A 105 1.15 4.14 24.28
CA ALA A 105 2.54 4.38 24.63
C ALA A 105 3.44 3.23 24.15
N ASP A 106 3.02 2.00 24.44
CA ASP A 106 3.77 0.79 24.07
C ASP A 106 3.77 0.59 22.55
N LEU A 107 2.66 0.91 21.87
CA LEU A 107 2.56 0.79 20.42
C LEU A 107 3.43 1.82 19.68
N ILE A 108 3.49 3.06 20.16
CA ILE A 108 4.36 4.10 19.57
C ILE A 108 5.82 3.74 19.81
N ALA A 109 6.20 3.34 21.03
CA ALA A 109 7.57 2.92 21.33
C ALA A 109 8.00 1.72 20.46
N THR A 110 7.14 0.70 20.36
CA THR A 110 7.38 -0.48 19.51
C THR A 110 7.51 -0.12 18.04
N THR A 111 6.62 0.75 17.53
CA THR A 111 6.69 1.21 16.14
C THR A 111 7.95 2.02 15.90
N GLY A 112 8.33 2.90 16.82
CA GLY A 112 9.56 3.69 16.76
C GLY A 112 10.80 2.80 16.68
N ALA A 113 10.92 1.81 17.57
CA ALA A 113 12.03 0.86 17.55
C ALA A 113 12.09 0.08 16.22
N ALA A 114 10.94 -0.37 15.70
CA ALA A 114 10.89 -1.04 14.40
C ALA A 114 11.29 -0.11 13.23
N ILE A 115 10.98 1.19 13.31
CA ILE A 115 11.42 2.17 12.33
C ILE A 115 12.94 2.32 12.39
N ASP A 116 13.52 2.43 13.59
CA ASP A 116 14.97 2.55 13.76
C ASP A 116 15.69 1.32 13.18
N THR A 117 15.19 0.11 13.47
CA THR A 117 15.68 -1.13 12.85
C THR A 117 15.51 -1.12 11.33
N ALA A 118 14.35 -0.73 10.80
CA ALA A 118 14.13 -0.68 9.36
C ALA A 118 15.03 0.36 8.68
N VAL A 119 15.35 1.47 9.32
CA VAL A 119 16.30 2.48 8.81
C VAL A 119 17.73 1.94 8.79
N ALA A 120 18.13 1.20 9.83
CA ALA A 120 19.48 0.63 9.92
C ALA A 120 19.68 -0.56 8.96
N ASP A 121 18.72 -1.48 8.94
CA ASP A 121 18.86 -2.80 8.31
C ASP A 121 18.02 -2.95 7.03
N GLY A 122 17.29 -1.89 6.64
CA GLY A 122 16.36 -1.88 5.49
C GLY A 122 14.99 -2.50 5.78
N ARG A 123 14.85 -3.32 6.83
CA ARG A 123 13.58 -3.95 7.22
C ARG A 123 13.47 -4.25 8.71
N ALA A 124 12.24 -4.36 9.20
CA ALA A 124 11.92 -4.84 10.54
C ALA A 124 10.61 -5.65 10.54
N THR A 125 10.42 -6.51 11.54
CA THR A 125 9.22 -7.34 11.69
C THR A 125 8.43 -6.87 12.91
N LEU A 126 7.18 -6.43 12.69
CA LEU A 126 6.21 -6.00 13.70
C LEU A 126 5.32 -7.15 14.22
N GLY A 127 5.47 -8.35 13.64
CA GLY A 127 4.83 -9.59 14.05
C GLY A 127 4.75 -10.63 12.92
N PRO A 128 4.06 -11.77 13.13
CA PRO A 128 4.01 -12.89 12.17
C PRO A 128 2.99 -12.74 11.03
N GLY A 129 2.22 -11.65 10.99
CA GLY A 129 1.13 -11.44 10.04
C GLY A 129 1.58 -11.02 8.63
N ARG A 130 0.63 -11.12 7.67
CA ARG A 130 0.87 -10.91 6.23
C ARG A 130 1.28 -9.48 5.83
N TYR A 131 1.07 -8.49 6.69
CA TYR A 131 1.47 -7.09 6.49
C TYR A 131 2.33 -6.57 7.65
N GLU A 132 2.97 -7.48 8.38
CA GLU A 132 3.72 -7.14 9.60
C GLU A 132 5.23 -7.00 9.33
N THR A 133 5.64 -6.90 8.06
CA THR A 133 7.01 -6.51 7.69
C THR A 133 7.05 -5.04 7.30
N LEU A 134 7.86 -4.26 8.01
CA LEU A 134 8.19 -2.87 7.72
C LEU A 134 9.45 -2.83 6.84
N VAL A 135 9.44 -2.03 5.78
CA VAL A 135 10.59 -1.81 4.90
C VAL A 135 10.87 -0.32 4.78
N CYS A 136 12.15 0.06 4.83
CA CYS A 136 12.63 1.42 4.58
C CYS A 136 13.42 1.46 3.27
N PRO A 137 12.79 1.74 2.11
CA PRO A 137 13.50 1.81 0.83
C PRO A 137 14.39 3.07 0.68
N GLY A 138 14.36 4.00 1.63
CA GLY A 138 15.17 5.21 1.62
C GLY A 138 14.59 6.33 2.46
N SER A 139 15.06 7.55 2.24
CA SER A 139 14.56 8.76 2.90
C SER A 139 14.19 9.85 1.89
N ARG A 140 13.32 10.77 2.30
CA ARG A 140 12.93 11.93 1.50
C ARG A 140 12.79 13.16 2.38
N SER A 141 13.47 14.24 2.01
CA SER A 141 13.47 15.50 2.78
C SER A 141 13.81 15.30 4.26
N GLY A 142 14.76 14.41 4.56
CA GLY A 142 15.22 14.13 5.93
C GLY A 142 14.31 13.20 6.76
N ALA A 143 13.21 12.68 6.21
CA ALA A 143 12.35 11.72 6.89
C ALA A 143 12.40 10.33 6.19
N PRO A 144 12.33 9.22 6.93
CA PRO A 144 12.34 7.88 6.34
C PRO A 144 11.05 7.63 5.55
N MET A 145 11.20 6.92 4.44
CA MET A 145 10.10 6.35 3.67
C MET A 145 9.84 4.94 4.17
N LEU A 146 8.60 4.64 4.54
CA LEU A 146 8.23 3.42 5.23
C LEU A 146 7.02 2.79 4.57
N THR A 147 7.07 1.49 4.35
CA THR A 147 5.94 0.72 3.83
C THR A 147 5.79 -0.62 4.56
N PHE A 148 4.57 -1.13 4.57
CA PHE A 148 4.25 -2.48 5.06
C PHE A 148 4.23 -3.46 3.89
N THR A 149 4.64 -4.70 4.10
CA THR A 149 4.62 -5.78 3.12
C THR A 149 4.58 -7.15 3.81
N ALA A 150 4.57 -8.23 3.01
CA ALA A 150 4.70 -9.59 3.47
C ALA A 150 6.16 -9.95 3.83
N PRO A 151 6.39 -10.90 4.74
CA PRO A 151 7.75 -11.35 5.04
C PRO A 151 8.43 -12.01 3.85
N GLU A 152 7.67 -12.76 3.03
CA GLU A 152 8.16 -13.42 1.82
C GLU A 152 8.23 -12.47 0.61
N GLY A 153 9.25 -12.66 -0.23
CA GLY A 153 9.33 -12.04 -1.55
C GLY A 153 8.51 -12.77 -2.61
N ALA A 154 8.43 -12.21 -3.82
CA ALA A 154 7.62 -12.72 -4.91
C ALA A 154 7.99 -14.15 -5.35
N SER A 155 9.27 -14.52 -5.24
CA SER A 155 9.76 -15.88 -5.57
C SER A 155 9.38 -16.94 -4.54
N GLY A 156 9.04 -16.54 -3.32
CA GLY A 156 8.71 -17.45 -2.21
C GLY A 156 7.23 -17.80 -2.10
N VAL A 157 6.36 -17.22 -2.95
CA VAL A 157 4.91 -17.36 -2.82
C VAL A 157 4.23 -17.66 -4.14
N ARG A 158 3.09 -18.36 -4.06
CA ARG A 158 2.21 -18.52 -5.22
C ARG A 158 1.45 -17.21 -5.44
N CYS A 159 1.69 -16.59 -6.59
CA CYS A 159 0.94 -15.42 -7.00
C CYS A 159 -0.56 -15.74 -7.19
N ARG A 160 -1.41 -14.76 -6.91
CA ARG A 160 -2.86 -14.81 -7.12
C ARG A 160 -3.33 -13.55 -7.81
N ALA A 161 -4.24 -13.72 -8.77
CA ALA A 161 -4.91 -12.62 -9.44
C ALA A 161 -5.64 -11.70 -8.45
N PRO A 162 -5.42 -10.37 -8.51
CA PRO A 162 -6.27 -9.43 -7.80
C PRO A 162 -7.69 -9.45 -8.39
N ALA A 163 -8.67 -9.04 -7.59
CA ALA A 163 -10.02 -8.84 -8.09
C ALA A 163 -10.12 -7.58 -8.96
N PRO A 164 -11.07 -7.54 -9.92
CA PRO A 164 -11.23 -6.40 -10.83
C PRO A 164 -11.34 -5.05 -10.11
N THR A 165 -12.21 -4.98 -9.09
CA THR A 165 -12.46 -3.75 -8.32
C THR A 165 -11.23 -3.25 -7.58
N TYR A 166 -10.37 -4.17 -7.11
CA TYR A 166 -9.11 -3.82 -6.47
C TYR A 166 -8.09 -3.27 -7.45
N LEU A 167 -7.97 -3.91 -8.62
CA LEU A 167 -7.08 -3.45 -9.68
C LEU A 167 -7.50 -2.05 -10.19
N GLY A 168 -8.81 -1.81 -10.31
CA GLY A 168 -9.37 -0.50 -10.64
C GLY A 168 -9.05 0.57 -9.59
N MET A 169 -9.11 0.22 -8.29
CA MET A 169 -8.70 1.13 -7.20
C MET A 169 -7.21 1.50 -7.29
N ILE A 170 -6.35 0.54 -7.62
CA ILE A 170 -4.92 0.80 -7.85
C ILE A 170 -4.74 1.72 -9.07
N ALA A 171 -5.47 1.48 -10.16
CA ALA A 171 -5.44 2.31 -11.37
C ALA A 171 -5.82 3.77 -11.08
N ARG A 172 -6.89 4.01 -10.30
CA ARG A 172 -7.28 5.36 -9.85
C ARG A 172 -6.18 6.01 -9.02
N GLY A 173 -5.55 5.27 -8.10
CA GLY A 173 -4.41 5.77 -7.33
C GLY A 173 -3.22 6.16 -8.21
N LEU A 174 -2.89 5.36 -9.23
CA LEU A 174 -1.82 5.68 -10.19
C LEU A 174 -2.14 6.91 -11.03
N ARG A 175 -3.38 7.05 -11.48
CA ARG A 175 -3.85 8.25 -12.19
C ARG A 175 -3.75 9.48 -11.30
N GLU A 176 -4.30 9.42 -10.09
CA GLU A 176 -4.36 10.55 -9.16
C GLU A 176 -2.97 11.04 -8.75
N SER A 177 -2.05 10.10 -8.48
CA SER A 177 -0.74 10.43 -7.92
C SER A 177 0.34 10.74 -8.97
N HIS A 178 0.36 10.00 -10.08
CA HIS A 178 1.38 10.14 -11.12
C HIS A 178 0.87 10.82 -12.40
N GLY A 179 -0.43 11.06 -12.54
CA GLY A 179 -1.02 11.63 -13.75
C GLY A 179 -0.93 10.72 -14.98
N TRP A 180 -0.63 9.43 -14.80
CA TRP A 180 -0.39 8.52 -15.92
C TRP A 180 -1.63 8.29 -16.78
N PRO A 181 -1.50 8.23 -18.13
CA PRO A 181 -2.59 7.85 -19.00
C PRO A 181 -2.99 6.38 -18.80
N ALA A 182 -4.22 6.03 -19.21
CA ALA A 182 -4.79 4.69 -19.05
C ALA A 182 -3.88 3.60 -19.65
N GLU A 183 -3.32 3.85 -20.84
CA GLU A 183 -2.39 2.94 -21.51
C GLU A 183 -1.16 2.61 -20.64
N ARG A 184 -0.52 3.63 -20.06
CA ARG A 184 0.65 3.45 -19.19
C ARG A 184 0.29 2.69 -17.93
N ILE A 185 -0.87 2.97 -17.35
CA ILE A 185 -1.36 2.26 -16.15
C ILE A 185 -1.62 0.79 -16.48
N ALA A 186 -2.29 0.49 -17.59
CA ALA A 186 -2.54 -0.87 -18.03
C ALA A 186 -1.23 -1.64 -18.25
N GLY A 187 -0.29 -1.08 -19.00
CA GLY A 187 1.02 -1.70 -19.24
C GLY A 187 1.79 -1.95 -17.93
N TYR A 188 1.77 -1.00 -17.00
CA TYR A 188 2.40 -1.17 -15.69
C TYR A 188 1.78 -2.35 -14.91
N LEU A 189 0.45 -2.41 -14.83
CA LEU A 189 -0.28 -3.42 -14.05
C LEU A 189 -0.18 -4.82 -14.69
N THR A 190 -0.30 -4.93 -16.01
CA THR A 190 -0.14 -6.20 -16.75
C THR A 190 1.21 -6.86 -16.49
N ALA A 191 2.27 -6.06 -16.32
CA ALA A 191 3.60 -6.57 -16.04
C ALA A 191 3.84 -7.02 -14.59
N ARG A 192 2.88 -6.86 -13.67
CA ARG A 192 3.06 -7.23 -12.25
C ARG A 192 2.79 -8.73 -12.03
N PRO A 193 3.64 -9.45 -11.28
CA PRO A 193 3.38 -10.85 -10.93
C PRO A 193 2.03 -11.01 -10.23
N GLY A 194 1.25 -12.00 -10.66
CA GLY A 194 -0.13 -12.21 -10.23
C GLY A 194 -1.18 -11.56 -11.14
N VAL A 195 -0.84 -10.50 -11.88
CA VAL A 195 -1.64 -10.05 -13.03
C VAL A 195 -1.11 -10.69 -14.31
N ALA A 196 0.21 -10.67 -14.49
CA ALA A 196 0.90 -11.31 -15.60
C ALA A 196 0.51 -12.79 -15.71
N GLY A 197 -0.02 -13.19 -16.87
CA GLY A 197 -0.48 -14.55 -17.16
C GLY A 197 -1.83 -14.95 -16.54
N ALA A 198 -2.37 -14.16 -15.61
CA ALA A 198 -3.68 -14.41 -15.02
C ALA A 198 -4.79 -13.58 -15.67
N TRP A 199 -4.43 -12.46 -16.30
CA TRP A 199 -5.33 -11.56 -17.01
C TRP A 199 -4.85 -11.35 -18.45
N PRO A 200 -5.76 -11.39 -19.45
CA PRO A 200 -5.44 -10.92 -20.79
C PRO A 200 -5.09 -9.42 -20.76
N PRO A 201 -4.04 -8.95 -21.46
CA PRO A 201 -3.66 -7.53 -21.48
C PRO A 201 -4.81 -6.59 -21.87
N GLU A 202 -5.64 -6.98 -22.84
CA GLU A 202 -6.82 -6.24 -23.28
C GLU A 202 -7.90 -6.13 -22.20
N ALA A 203 -8.05 -7.15 -21.35
CA ALA A 203 -8.97 -7.12 -20.23
C ALA A 203 -8.48 -6.15 -19.14
N VAL A 204 -7.17 -6.08 -18.90
CA VAL A 204 -6.58 -5.08 -17.99
C VAL A 204 -6.78 -3.67 -18.56
N ALA A 205 -6.55 -3.46 -19.86
CA ALA A 205 -6.74 -2.16 -20.50
C ALA A 205 -8.20 -1.68 -20.45
N ALA A 206 -9.15 -2.57 -20.74
CA ALA A 206 -10.59 -2.28 -20.62
C ALA A 206 -10.97 -1.90 -19.19
N LEU A 207 -10.55 -2.70 -18.22
CA LEU A 207 -10.77 -2.44 -16.79
C LEU A 207 -10.19 -1.10 -16.34
N VAL A 208 -8.97 -0.78 -16.73
CA VAL A 208 -8.34 0.50 -16.39
C VAL A 208 -9.10 1.65 -17.01
N THR A 209 -9.53 1.52 -18.26
CA THR A 209 -10.32 2.56 -18.93
C THR A 209 -11.64 2.80 -18.19
N GLU A 210 -12.39 1.74 -17.91
CA GLU A 210 -13.64 1.80 -17.15
C GLU A 210 -13.44 2.42 -15.76
N ALA A 211 -12.44 1.95 -15.01
CA ALA A 211 -12.15 2.44 -13.67
C ALA A 211 -11.81 3.95 -13.63
N LEU A 212 -11.29 4.51 -14.72
CA LEU A 212 -10.91 5.92 -14.82
C LEU A 212 -12.01 6.83 -15.39
N LEU A 213 -13.09 6.27 -15.93
CA LEU A 213 -14.28 7.04 -16.34
C LEU A 213 -15.13 7.46 -15.12
N ASP A 214 -15.12 6.63 -14.09
CA ASP A 214 -15.88 6.80 -12.84
C ASP A 214 -15.11 7.58 -11.74
N ALA A 215 -14.00 8.23 -12.09
CA ALA A 215 -13.06 8.85 -11.15
C ALA A 215 -13.17 10.38 -11.10
#